data_AF-A0A965ADW5-F1
#
_entry.id   AF-A0A965ADW5-F1
#
_cell.length_a   1.000
_cell.length_b   1.000
_cell.length_c   1.000
_cell.angle_alpha   90.00
_cell.angle_beta   90.00
_cell.angle_gamma   90.00
#
_symmetry.space_group_name_H-M   'P 1'
#
loop_
_entity.id
_entity.type
_entity.pdbx_description
1 polymer ?
#
loop_
_entity_poly.entity_id
_entity_poly.type
_entity_poly.pdbx_seq_one_letter_code
_entity_poly.pdbx_strand_id
1 'polypeptide(L)' 'LAMDSSHRDAMTRACPPELQPRIRMFMDYAPDAGVRDVPDPYYGAGDGFTRVYDMIEAASTGLLDEIEANHLGG' A
#
# COMPACT_ATOMS: atom_id res chain seq x y z
N LEU A 1 3.12 3.91 4.96
CA LEU A 1 2.25 3.49 3.84
C LEU A 1 0.87 3.21 4.40
N ALA A 2 -0.18 3.59 3.70
CA ALA A 2 -1.56 3.34 4.12
C ALA A 2 -2.12 2.10 3.39
N MET A 3 -2.78 1.20 4.12
CA MET A 3 -3.39 0.00 3.54
C MET A 3 -4.71 0.30 2.85
N ASP A 4 -5.44 1.30 3.36
CA ASP A 4 -6.73 1.74 2.82
C ASP A 4 -6.89 3.26 3.00
N SER A 5 -7.94 3.80 2.39
CA SER A 5 -8.26 5.22 2.43
C SER A 5 -8.46 5.77 3.85
N SER A 6 -9.04 5.00 4.77
CA SER A 6 -9.26 5.43 6.16
C SER A 6 -7.95 5.54 6.94
N HIS A 7 -7.01 4.61 6.72
CA HIS A 7 -5.66 4.69 7.25
C HIS A 7 -4.94 5.93 6.71
N ARG A 8 -5.06 6.23 5.41
CA ARG A 8 -4.46 7.43 4.82
C ARG A 8 -5.00 8.70 5.46
N ASP A 9 -6.30 8.78 5.68
CA ASP A 9 -6.93 9.93 6.33
C ASP A 9 -6.46 10.09 7.78
N ALA A 10 -6.36 8.98 8.52
CA ALA A 10 -5.84 8.98 9.88
C ALA A 10 -4.37 9.45 9.95
N MET A 11 -3.52 8.93 9.06
CA MET A 11 -2.13 9.35 8.93
C MET A 11 -2.03 10.84 8.57
N THR A 12 -2.84 11.31 7.60
CA THR A 12 -2.83 12.71 7.15
C THR A 12 -3.20 13.66 8.28
N ARG A 13 -4.20 13.32 9.11
CA ARG A 13 -4.58 14.13 10.28
C ARG A 13 -3.49 14.18 11.36
N ALA A 14 -2.72 13.11 11.52
CA ALA A 14 -1.67 13.02 12.54
C ALA A 14 -0.31 13.58 12.06
N CYS A 15 -0.11 13.74 10.75
CA CYS A 15 1.17 14.09 10.14
C CYS A 15 1.33 15.60 9.95
N PRO A 16 2.48 16.19 10.34
CA PRO A 16 2.82 17.57 10.02
C PRO A 16 2.69 17.85 8.51
N PRO A 17 2.17 19.02 8.08
CA PRO A 17 1.94 19.33 6.67
C PRO A 17 3.17 19.11 5.77
N GLU A 18 4.37 19.38 6.27
CA GLU A 18 5.62 19.27 5.53
C GLU A 18 5.99 17.82 5.19
N LEU A 19 5.46 16.85 5.95
CA LEU A 19 5.72 15.43 5.80
C LEU A 19 4.58 14.68 5.09
N GLN A 20 3.40 15.30 4.94
CA GLN A 20 2.24 14.70 4.26
C GLN A 20 2.53 14.19 2.84
N PRO A 21 3.40 14.83 2.01
CA PRO A 21 3.77 14.29 0.69
C PRO A 21 4.42 12.90 0.73
N ARG A 22 4.93 12.46 1.88
CA ARG A 22 5.52 11.11 2.06
C ARG A 22 4.46 10.03 2.32
N ILE A 23 3.20 10.41 2.57
CA ILE A 23 2.12 9.45 2.78
C ILE A 23 1.66 8.91 1.42
N ARG A 24 1.88 7.61 1.21
CA ARG A 24 1.51 6.88 -0.01
C ARG A 24 0.63 5.68 0.34
N MET A 25 -0.21 5.27 -0.62
CA MET A 25 -0.98 4.02 -0.49
C MET A 25 -0.02 2.86 -0.70
N PHE A 26 -0.28 1.73 -0.04
CA PHE A 26 0.52 0.54 -0.27
C PHE A 26 0.30 -0.02 -1.68
N MET A 27 -0.93 0.01 -2.20
CA MET A 27 -1.21 -0.41 -3.58
C MET A 27 -0.69 0.57 -4.65
N ASP A 28 -0.13 1.73 -4.28
CA ASP A 28 0.59 2.58 -5.26
C ASP A 28 1.80 1.82 -5.87
N TYR A 29 2.30 0.79 -5.17
CA TYR A 29 3.40 -0.08 -5.60
C TYR A 29 2.94 -1.32 -6.40
N ALA A 30 1.64 -1.50 -6.61
CA ALA A 30 1.09 -2.57 -7.44
C ALA A 30 -0.01 -2.03 -8.37
N PRO A 31 0.34 -1.14 -9.32
CA PRO A 31 -0.65 -0.45 -10.17
C PRO A 31 -1.48 -1.41 -11.03
N ASP A 32 -0.91 -2.55 -11.44
CA ASP A 32 -1.57 -3.54 -12.28
C ASP A 32 -2.67 -4.33 -11.55
N ALA A 33 -2.71 -4.29 -10.22
CA ALA A 33 -3.76 -4.93 -9.43
C ALA A 33 -5.13 -4.25 -9.60
N GLY A 34 -5.18 -3.02 -10.14
CA GLY A 34 -6.42 -2.29 -10.42
C GLY A 34 -7.24 -1.92 -9.18
N VAL A 35 -6.67 -2.06 -7.99
CA VAL A 35 -7.28 -1.74 -6.70
C VAL A 35 -6.37 -0.84 -5.90
N ARG A 36 -6.97 0.03 -5.08
CA ARG A 36 -6.25 1.04 -4.31
C ARG A 36 -6.15 0.71 -2.82
N ASP A 37 -7.14 0.00 -2.31
CA ASP A 37 -7.28 -0.33 -0.89
C ASP A 37 -7.11 -1.84 -0.74
N VAL A 38 -6.34 -2.25 0.27
CA VAL A 38 -6.26 -3.63 0.73
C VAL A 38 -7.48 -3.88 1.64
N PRO A 39 -8.43 -4.73 1.23
CA PRO A 39 -9.63 -4.96 2.02
C PRO A 39 -9.32 -5.76 3.29
N ASP A 40 -10.17 -5.63 4.30
CA ASP A 40 -10.11 -6.47 5.49
C ASP A 40 -10.42 -7.94 5.10
N PRO A 41 -9.53 -8.91 5.40
CA PRO A 41 -9.72 -10.30 4.98
C PRO A 41 -10.80 -11.05 5.77
N TYR A 42 -11.23 -10.54 6.92
CA TYR A 42 -12.18 -11.21 7.81
C TYR A 42 -13.64 -11.04 7.36
N TYR A 43 -13.93 -9.98 6.61
CA TYR A 43 -15.29 -9.64 6.19
C TYR A 43 -15.51 -9.97 4.71
N GLY A 44 -15.72 -11.25 4.43
CA GLY A 44 -16.05 -11.75 3.09
C GLY A 44 -16.44 -13.23 3.09
N ALA A 45 -17.20 -13.66 2.09
CA ALA A 45 -17.38 -15.09 1.81
C ALA A 45 -16.26 -15.54 0.85
N GLY A 46 -15.55 -16.63 1.16
CA GLY A 46 -14.56 -17.22 0.25
C GLY A 46 -13.09 -16.93 0.62
N ASP A 47 -12.28 -16.59 -0.39
CA ASP A 47 -10.82 -16.57 -0.41
C ASP A 47 -10.19 -15.23 0.00
N GLY A 48 -10.84 -14.48 0.89
CA GLY A 48 -10.45 -13.11 1.29
C GLY A 48 -9.00 -13.00 1.77
N PHE A 49 -8.51 -13.98 2.52
CA PHE A 49 -7.12 -14.04 2.97
C PHE A 49 -6.12 -14.23 1.82
N THR A 50 -6.41 -15.16 0.91
CA THR A 50 -5.56 -15.42 -0.26
C THR A 50 -5.47 -14.16 -1.12
N ARG A 51 -6.61 -13.54 -1.40
CA ARG A 51 -6.66 -12.32 -2.20
C ARG A 51 -5.87 -11.17 -1.56
N VAL A 52 -5.99 -10.99 -0.25
CA VAL A 52 -5.21 -9.97 0.48
C VAL A 52 -3.72 -10.31 0.48
N TYR A 53 -3.37 -11.59 0.63
CA TYR A 53 -1.99 -12.05 0.54
C TYR A 53 -1.36 -11.74 -0.82
N ASP A 54 -2.05 -12.05 -1.92
CA ASP A 54 -1.58 -11.75 -3.28
C ASP A 54 -1.36 -10.25 -3.50
N MET A 55 -2.26 -9.41 -2.97
CA MET A 55 -2.10 -7.95 -3.01
C MET A 55 -0.85 -7.50 -2.25
N ILE A 56 -0.62 -8.06 -1.07
CA ILE A 56 0.55 -7.71 -0.24
C ILE A 56 1.84 -8.13 -0.92
N GLU A 57 1.87 -9.31 -1.53
CA GLU A 57 3.04 -9.81 -2.27
C GLU A 57 3.37 -8.93 -3.48
N ALA A 58 2.36 -8.59 -4.29
CA ALA A 58 2.53 -7.72 -5.45
C ALA A 58 3.05 -6.33 -5.06
N ALA A 59 2.43 -5.70 -4.06
CA ALA A 59 2.83 -4.37 -3.60
C ALA A 59 4.21 -4.37 -2.91
N SER A 60 4.56 -5.44 -2.19
CA SER A 60 5.89 -5.58 -1.58
C SER A 60 6.98 -5.69 -2.64
N THR A 61 6.72 -6.41 -3.74
CA THR A 61 7.67 -6.54 -4.85
C THR A 61 7.92 -5.17 -5.51
N GLY A 62 6.87 -4.45 -5.88
CA GLY A 62 7.04 -3.12 -6.48
C GLY A 62 7.64 -2.08 -5.53
N LEU A 63 7.40 -2.20 -4.23
CA LEU A 63 8.06 -1.37 -3.22
C LEU A 63 9.57 -1.63 -3.16
N LEU A 64 9.97 -2.92 -3.20
CA LEU A 64 11.38 -3.28 -3.22
C LEU A 64 12.06 -2.72 -4.48
N ASP A 65 11.44 -2.89 -5.65
CA ASP A 65 11.96 -2.36 -6.92
C ASP A 65 12.17 -0.84 -6.86
N GLU A 66 11.22 -0.09 -6.30
CA GLU A 66 11.35 1.37 -6.13
C GLU A 66 12.48 1.73 -5.17
N ILE A 67 12.66 0.99 -4.06
CA ILE A 67 13.74 1.21 -3.10
C ILE A 67 15.10 0.94 -3.76
N GLU A 68 15.24 -0.16 -4.48
CA GLU A 68 16.48 -0.51 -5.18
C GLU A 68 16.84 0.55 -6.23
N ALA A 69 15.86 0.99 -7.03
CA ALA A 69 16.06 2.03 -8.04
C ALA A 69 16.49 3.39 -7.44
N ASN A 70 15.95 3.76 -6.28
CA ASN A 70 16.21 5.07 -5.67
C ASN A 70 17.39 5.10 -4.68
N HIS A 71 17.85 3.94 -4.18
CA HIS A 71 18.86 3.88 -3.12
C HIS A 71 20.08 2.99 -3.43
N LEU A 72 20.01 2.10 -4.42
CA LEU A 72 21.12 1.22 -4.80
C LEU A 72 21.67 1.49 -6.21
N GLY A 73 21.00 2.33 -7.00
CA GLY A 73 21.54 2.89 -8.25
C GLY A 73 22.44 4.09 -7.99
N GLY A 74 23.68 3.82 -7.55
CA GLY A 74 24.79 4.80 -7.55
C GLY A 74 25.48 4.89 -8.89
#